data_AF-A0A7W7W0J7-F1
#
_entry.id   AF-A0A7W7W0J7-F1
#
_cell.length_a   1.000
_cell.length_b   1.000
_cell.length_c   1.000
_cell.angle_alpha   90.00
_cell.angle_beta   90.00
_cell.angle_gamma   90.00
#
_symmetry.space_group_name_H-M   'P 1'
#
loop_
_entity.id
_entity.type
_entity.pdbx_description
1 polymer ?
#
loop_
_entity_poly.entity_id
_entity_poly.type
_entity_poly.pdbx_seq_one_letter_code
_entity_poly.pdbx_strand_id
1 'polypeptide(L)'
;MLSHRTALRSAIAVLGIGAMVALSTSTPAFAANEGDHWIHTANCTADQEIQLKFVNGAWHDEQELNPTVAPPGCFFQLTDNGKEISYTSGAGSGWWFDGPTDYICATVYDAGAQSGISGICN
;
A
#
# COMPACT_ATOMS: atom_id res chain seq x y z
N MET A 1 -0.03 56.91 -42.25
CA MET A 1 0.51 56.01 -41.20
C MET A 1 -0.45 54.83 -41.03
N LEU A 2 0.10 53.61 -41.00
CA LEU A 2 -0.48 52.28 -40.70
C LEU A 2 -1.56 51.73 -41.67
N SER A 3 -1.34 50.71 -42.52
CA SER A 3 -0.77 49.34 -42.37
C SER A 3 -1.67 48.42 -41.51
N HIS A 4 -2.09 47.20 -41.87
CA HIS A 4 -1.91 46.32 -43.03
C HIS A 4 -2.93 45.15 -42.91
N ARG A 5 -3.40 44.65 -44.06
CA ARG A 5 -3.74 43.26 -44.51
C ARG A 5 -3.91 42.16 -43.44
N THR A 6 -4.88 41.25 -43.55
CA THR A 6 -4.76 39.96 -44.30
C THR A 6 -6.10 39.18 -44.21
N ALA A 7 -6.74 38.78 -45.31
CA ALA A 7 -6.55 37.56 -46.12
C ALA A 7 -7.36 36.35 -45.62
N LEU A 8 -8.29 35.90 -46.49
CA LEU A 8 -9.02 34.64 -46.43
C LEU A 8 -8.07 33.42 -46.38
N ARG A 9 -8.51 32.31 -45.77
CA ARG A 9 -8.86 31.04 -46.46
C ARG A 9 -9.09 29.90 -45.46
N SER A 10 -10.13 29.14 -45.77
CA SER A 10 -10.65 27.95 -45.09
C SER A 10 -9.62 26.82 -44.98
N ALA A 11 -9.71 26.00 -43.93
CA ALA A 11 -9.14 24.66 -43.91
C ALA A 11 -10.11 23.68 -43.20
N ILE A 12 -10.52 22.68 -43.96
CA ILE A 12 -11.27 21.50 -43.54
C ILE A 12 -10.27 20.56 -42.86
N ALA A 13 -10.58 20.03 -41.67
CA ALA A 13 -9.83 18.94 -41.07
C ALA A 13 -10.64 17.64 -41.18
N VAL A 14 -10.11 16.72 -42.01
CA VAL A 14 -10.60 15.35 -42.24
C VAL A 14 -10.10 14.43 -41.11
N LEU A 15 -10.96 13.46 -40.78
CA LEU A 15 -10.83 12.38 -39.80
C LEU A 15 -9.46 11.69 -39.78
N GLY A 16 -8.86 11.60 -38.59
CA GLY A 16 -7.87 10.58 -38.23
C GLY A 16 -8.34 9.89 -36.96
N ILE A 17 -8.97 8.72 -37.11
CA ILE A 17 -9.26 7.84 -35.97
C ILE A 17 -7.91 7.24 -35.56
N GLY A 18 -7.22 7.93 -34.65
CA GLY A 18 -6.11 7.36 -33.93
C GLY A 18 -6.66 6.25 -33.04
N ALA A 19 -6.28 5.00 -33.33
CA ALA A 19 -6.40 3.92 -32.36
C ALA A 19 -5.46 4.28 -31.19
N MET A 20 -6.00 5.03 -30.24
CA MET A 20 -5.40 5.21 -28.93
C MET A 20 -5.46 3.80 -28.31
N VAL A 21 -4.37 3.04 -28.39
CA VAL A 21 -4.14 1.98 -27.41
C VAL A 21 -4.00 2.75 -26.10
N ALA A 22 -5.14 2.98 -25.44
CA ALA A 22 -5.14 3.17 -24.02
C ALA A 22 -4.54 1.87 -23.49
N LEU A 23 -3.21 1.83 -23.33
CA LEU A 23 -2.65 1.10 -22.22
C LEU A 23 -3.48 1.62 -21.07
N SER A 24 -4.39 0.78 -20.57
CA SER A 24 -5.00 0.97 -19.29
C SER A 24 -3.85 1.36 -18.38
N THR A 25 -3.75 2.66 -18.08
CA THR A 25 -2.98 3.12 -16.96
C THR A 25 -3.68 2.40 -15.84
N SER A 26 -3.18 1.22 -15.49
CA SER A 26 -3.43 0.60 -14.21
C SER A 26 -3.08 1.73 -13.27
N THR A 27 -4.11 2.45 -12.83
CA THR A 27 -4.00 3.28 -11.65
C THR A 27 -3.31 2.36 -10.69
N PRO A 28 -2.06 2.67 -10.26
CA PRO A 28 -1.46 1.86 -9.21
C PRO A 28 -2.54 1.76 -8.15
N ALA A 29 -2.75 0.57 -7.59
CA ALA A 29 -3.51 0.47 -6.37
C ALA A 29 -2.76 1.40 -5.41
N PHE A 30 -3.24 2.64 -5.30
CA PHE A 30 -2.78 3.54 -4.26
C PHE A 30 -3.37 2.87 -3.03
N ALA A 31 -2.55 2.12 -2.29
CA ALA A 31 -3.03 1.49 -1.08
C ALA A 31 -3.65 2.61 -0.26
N ALA A 32 -4.95 2.49 0.02
CA ALA A 32 -5.68 3.50 0.78
C ALA A 32 -5.09 3.73 2.19
N ASN A 33 -4.15 2.86 2.58
CA ASN A 33 -3.51 2.77 3.88
C ASN A 33 -1.97 2.84 3.81
N GLU A 34 -1.35 3.44 2.80
CA GLU A 34 0.10 3.70 2.83
C GLU A 34 0.50 4.55 4.06
N GLY A 35 1.62 4.22 4.69
CA GLY A 35 2.20 4.90 5.84
C GLY A 35 2.39 4.01 7.08
N ASP A 36 2.72 4.68 8.19
CA ASP A 36 2.96 4.07 9.50
C ASP A 36 1.66 3.99 10.31
N HIS A 37 1.32 2.80 10.80
CA HIS A 37 0.13 2.51 11.59
C HIS A 37 0.52 1.89 12.92
N TRP A 38 0.55 2.72 13.96
CA TRP A 38 0.95 2.28 15.28
C TRP A 38 -0.13 1.43 15.96
N ILE A 39 0.24 0.21 16.34
CA ILE A 39 -0.62 -0.72 17.08
C ILE A 39 -0.11 -0.81 18.51
N HIS A 40 -0.94 -0.40 19.46
CA HIS A 40 -0.60 -0.39 20.87
C HIS A 40 -1.54 -1.25 21.70
N THR A 41 -0.96 -1.99 22.62
CA THR A 41 -1.64 -2.60 23.77
C THR A 41 -1.15 -1.90 25.05
N ALA A 42 -1.36 -2.50 26.23
CA ALA A 42 -0.84 -1.94 27.47
C ALA A 42 0.70 -2.04 27.55
N ASN A 43 1.28 -3.16 27.10
CA ASN A 43 2.71 -3.45 27.26
C ASN A 43 3.46 -3.63 25.94
N CYS A 44 2.74 -3.82 24.82
CA CYS A 44 3.34 -4.10 23.52
C CYS A 44 3.01 -3.00 22.52
N THR A 45 3.98 -2.66 21.67
CA THR A 45 3.81 -1.72 20.57
C THR A 45 4.53 -2.22 19.34
N ALA A 46 3.86 -2.10 18.19
CA ALA A 46 4.48 -2.26 16.89
C ALA A 46 4.04 -1.14 15.95
N ASP A 47 4.90 -0.85 14.99
CA ASP A 47 4.59 -0.03 13.85
C ASP A 47 4.25 -0.95 12.67
N GLN A 48 3.06 -0.82 12.11
CA GLN A 48 2.69 -1.48 10.85
C GLN A 48 2.96 -0.49 9.72
N GLU A 49 4.02 -0.73 8.96
CA GLU A 49 4.39 0.09 7.82
C GLU A 49 3.81 -0.53 6.54
N ILE A 50 3.09 0.27 5.75
CA ILE A 50 2.54 -0.13 4.46
C ILE A 50 3.08 0.83 3.40
N GLN A 51 3.70 0.32 2.34
CA GLN A 51 4.30 1.17 1.32
C GLN A 51 4.22 0.57 -0.08
N LEU A 52 4.29 1.45 -1.08
CA LEU A 52 4.47 1.08 -2.47
C LEU A 52 5.93 0.75 -2.78
N LYS A 53 6.16 -0.35 -3.47
CA LYS A 53 7.45 -0.74 -4.01
C LYS A 53 7.37 -1.12 -5.47
N PHE A 54 8.37 -0.69 -6.23
CA PHE A 54 8.49 -1.07 -7.63
C PHE A 54 9.26 -2.40 -7.75
N VAL A 55 8.55 -3.47 -8.10
CA VAL A 55 9.11 -4.82 -8.26
C VAL A 55 8.67 -5.39 -9.61
N ASN A 56 9.58 -6.06 -10.34
CA ASN A 56 9.28 -6.74 -11.61
C ASN A 56 8.56 -5.89 -12.68
N GLY A 57 8.78 -4.57 -12.69
CA GLY A 57 8.22 -3.66 -13.68
C GLY A 57 6.82 -3.11 -13.34
N ALA A 58 6.30 -3.40 -12.15
CA ALA A 58 5.04 -2.86 -11.65
C ALA A 58 5.19 -2.31 -10.22
N TRP A 59 4.24 -1.47 -9.81
CA TRP A 59 4.10 -1.02 -8.44
C TRP A 59 3.26 -2.03 -7.65
N HIS A 60 3.72 -2.34 -6.45
CA HIS A 60 3.21 -3.37 -5.57
C HIS A 60 3.12 -2.80 -4.16
N ASP A 61 2.00 -2.95 -3.48
CA ASP A 61 1.94 -2.65 -2.05
C ASP A 61 2.68 -3.75 -1.29
N GLU A 62 3.44 -3.37 -0.28
CA GLU A 62 4.01 -4.30 0.69
C GLU A 62 3.85 -3.75 2.10
N GLN A 63 3.78 -4.65 3.07
CA GLN A 63 3.66 -4.28 4.47
C GLN A 63 4.61 -5.06 5.38
N GLU A 64 4.99 -4.43 6.50
CA GLU A 64 5.79 -5.02 7.56
C GLU A 64 5.22 -4.62 8.92
N LEU A 65 5.23 -5.55 9.88
CA LEU A 65 4.91 -5.29 11.28
C LEU A 65 6.20 -5.30 12.10
N ASN A 66 6.62 -4.11 12.55
CA ASN A 66 7.87 -3.85 13.23
C ASN A 66 7.64 -3.59 14.73
N PRO A 67 7.98 -4.54 15.62
CA PRO A 67 7.89 -4.33 17.06
C PRO A 67 8.83 -3.23 17.55
N THR A 68 8.30 -2.28 18.31
CA THR A 68 9.07 -1.18 18.92
C THR A 68 9.12 -1.28 20.44
N VAL A 69 8.10 -1.88 21.05
CA VAL A 69 8.09 -2.27 22.47
C VAL A 69 7.64 -3.72 22.58
N ALA A 70 8.58 -4.61 22.93
CA ALA A 70 8.37 -6.06 22.93
C ALA A 70 8.97 -6.75 24.18
N PRO A 71 8.52 -6.42 25.39
CA PRO A 71 8.87 -7.22 26.57
C PRO A 71 8.38 -8.67 26.44
N PRO A 72 8.89 -9.61 27.27
CA PRO A 72 8.41 -10.98 27.29
C PRO A 72 6.89 -11.05 27.48
N GLY A 73 6.22 -11.81 26.61
CA GLY A 73 4.75 -11.90 26.58
C GLY A 73 4.08 -11.10 25.46
N CYS A 74 4.84 -10.33 24.69
CA CYS A 74 4.38 -9.70 23.46
C CYS A 74 4.55 -10.62 22.25
N PHE A 75 3.53 -10.68 21.40
CA PHE A 75 3.57 -11.40 20.13
C PHE A 75 3.00 -10.53 19.01
N PHE A 76 3.59 -10.66 17.83
CA PHE A 76 3.29 -9.82 16.67
C PHE A 76 3.05 -10.76 15.50
N GLN A 77 1.84 -10.71 14.94
CA GLN A 77 1.39 -11.65 13.93
C GLN A 77 0.93 -10.91 12.69
N LEU A 78 1.30 -11.46 11.53
CA LEU A 78 0.66 -11.17 10.26
C LEU A 78 -0.10 -12.41 9.79
N THR A 79 -1.31 -12.21 9.29
CA THR A 79 -2.10 -13.26 8.62
C THR A 79 -2.54 -12.81 7.24
N ASP A 80 -2.35 -13.63 6.22
CA ASP A 80 -2.91 -13.46 4.88
C ASP A 80 -4.12 -14.37 4.69
N ASN A 81 -5.29 -13.81 4.38
CA ASN A 81 -6.54 -14.56 4.21
C ASN A 81 -6.85 -15.46 5.42
N GLY A 82 -6.50 -14.97 6.62
CA GLY A 82 -6.65 -15.69 7.90
C GLY A 82 -5.60 -16.77 8.17
N LYS A 83 -4.64 -16.99 7.27
CA LYS A 83 -3.51 -17.89 7.47
C LYS A 83 -2.30 -17.11 7.98
N GLU A 84 -1.66 -17.59 9.03
CA GLU A 84 -0.42 -17.01 9.52
C GLU A 84 0.69 -17.02 8.46
N ILE A 85 1.28 -15.85 8.24
CA ILE A 85 2.46 -15.65 7.38
C ILE A 85 3.68 -15.20 8.19
N SER A 86 3.46 -14.58 9.35
CA SER A 86 4.53 -14.20 10.28
C SER A 86 4.03 -14.23 11.72
N TYR A 87 4.89 -14.68 12.63
CA TYR A 87 4.66 -14.65 14.07
C TYR A 87 5.98 -14.46 14.80
N THR A 88 6.14 -13.33 15.49
CA THR A 88 7.39 -12.96 16.15
C THR A 88 7.14 -12.47 17.58
N SER A 89 8.21 -12.39 18.37
CA SER A 89 8.18 -11.87 19.75
C SER A 89 9.12 -10.67 19.95
N GLY A 90 9.36 -9.89 18.89
CA GLY A 90 10.25 -8.71 18.95
C GLY A 90 11.13 -8.47 17.72
N ALA A 91 11.03 -9.30 16.69
CA ALA A 91 11.63 -9.04 15.39
C ALA A 91 10.57 -8.52 14.41
N GLY A 92 10.96 -7.70 13.45
CA GLY A 92 10.10 -7.34 12.33
C GLY A 92 9.59 -8.57 11.60
N SER A 93 8.37 -8.49 11.05
CA SER A 93 7.76 -9.60 10.31
C SER A 93 8.48 -9.91 8.98
N GLY A 94 9.36 -9.01 8.53
CA GLY A 94 9.77 -8.91 7.13
C GLY A 94 8.70 -8.23 6.28
N TRP A 95 9.11 -7.77 5.10
CA TRP A 95 8.22 -7.21 4.08
C TRP A 95 7.41 -8.32 3.39
N TRP A 96 6.09 -8.16 3.40
CA TRP A 96 5.14 -9.04 2.72
C TRP A 96 4.42 -8.29 1.62
N PHE A 97 4.39 -8.89 0.44
CA PHE A 97 3.61 -8.36 -0.67
C PHE A 97 2.12 -8.41 -0.33
N ASP A 98 1.46 -7.28 -0.55
CA ASP A 98 0.05 -7.06 -0.27
C ASP A 98 -0.66 -6.83 -1.61
N GLY A 99 -0.97 -7.94 -2.28
CA GLY A 99 -1.50 -7.95 -3.63
C GLY A 99 -3.02 -8.04 -3.72
N PRO A 100 -3.59 -7.95 -4.94
CA PRO A 100 -5.03 -8.07 -5.17
C PRO A 100 -5.67 -9.41 -4.72
N THR A 101 -4.85 -10.41 -4.42
CA THR A 101 -5.28 -11.73 -3.94
C THR A 101 -5.08 -11.93 -2.45
N ASP A 102 -4.41 -10.99 -1.80
CA ASP A 102 -3.94 -11.10 -0.44
C ASP A 102 -4.90 -10.29 0.45
N TYR A 103 -5.05 -10.72 1.69
CA TYR A 103 -5.77 -9.96 2.71
C TYR A 103 -4.98 -10.06 4.01
N ILE A 104 -4.01 -9.18 4.17
CA ILE A 104 -3.02 -9.21 5.23
C ILE A 104 -3.47 -8.34 6.39
N CYS A 105 -3.66 -8.98 7.54
CA CYS A 105 -3.98 -8.34 8.82
C CYS A 105 -2.78 -8.39 9.77
N ALA A 106 -2.46 -7.25 10.39
CA ALA A 106 -1.54 -7.19 11.51
C ALA A 106 -2.27 -7.30 12.86
N THR A 107 -1.73 -8.09 13.78
CA THR A 107 -2.24 -8.21 15.16
C THR A 107 -1.11 -8.22 16.17
N VAL A 108 -1.26 -7.42 17.23
CA VAL A 108 -0.36 -7.39 18.39
C VAL A 108 -1.07 -8.02 19.57
N TYR A 109 -0.48 -9.06 20.14
CA TYR A 109 -0.96 -9.73 21.35
C TYR A 109 -0.10 -9.37 22.55
N ASP A 110 -0.76 -9.10 23.67
CA ASP A 110 -0.18 -8.85 24.97
C ASP A 110 -0.70 -9.88 25.97
N ALA A 111 0.11 -10.90 26.25
CA ALA A 111 -0.26 -11.94 27.19
C ALA A 111 -0.37 -11.42 28.64
N GLY A 112 0.38 -10.38 28.99
CA GLY A 112 0.34 -9.77 30.32
C GLY A 112 -0.97 -9.02 30.57
N ALA A 113 -1.49 -8.34 29.55
CA ALA A 113 -2.79 -7.67 29.58
C ALA A 113 -3.96 -8.55 29.12
N GLN A 114 -3.68 -9.77 28.65
CA GLN A 114 -4.67 -10.69 28.07
C GLN A 114 -5.48 -10.04 26.93
N SER A 115 -4.79 -9.33 26.03
CA SER A 115 -5.42 -8.58 24.94
C SER A 115 -4.75 -8.83 23.60
N GLY A 116 -5.50 -8.55 22.53
CA GLY A 116 -5.02 -8.53 21.15
C GLY A 116 -5.67 -7.37 20.40
N ILE A 117 -4.87 -6.59 19.68
CA ILE A 117 -5.34 -5.44 18.89
C ILE A 117 -4.87 -5.65 17.46
N SER A 118 -5.81 -5.55 16.52
CA SER A 118 -5.51 -5.60 15.09
C SER A 118 -5.32 -4.18 14.54
N GLY A 119 -4.34 -4.04 13.65
CA GLY A 119 -4.09 -2.83 12.90
C GLY A 119 -4.91 -2.79 11.62
N ILE A 120 -4.30 -2.29 10.56
CA ILE A 120 -4.87 -2.32 9.22
C ILE A 120 -4.90 -3.76 8.72
N CYS A 121 -6.03 -4.12 8.14
CA CYS A 121 -6.17 -5.28 7.27
C CYS A 121 -6.39 -4.76 5.85
N ASN A 122 -5.49 -5.10 4.94
CA ASN A 122 -5.55 -4.72 3.53
C ASN A 122 -5.55 -5.97 2.67
#